data_AF-Q1D224-F1
#
_entry.id   AF-Q1D224-F1
#
_cell.length_a   1.000
_cell.length_b   1.000
_cell.length_c   1.000
_cell.angle_alpha   90.00
_cell.angle_beta   90.00
_cell.angle_gamma   90.00
#
_symmetry.space_group_name_H-M   'P 1'
#
loop_
_entity.id
_entity.type
_entity.pdbx_description
1 polymer ?
#
loop_
_entity_poly.entity_id
_entity_poly.type
_entity_poly.pdbx_seq_one_letter_code
_entity_poly.pdbx_strand_id
1 'polypeptide(L)'
;MGLRRLFTGRARCSISPPSAARLSSDSPLNMAFQPIWISGEAIDLMRGSGLPPSAPSAARKERILVRRFLPSLLPLVLVASTAAAQTTPTSITFDGDWNETPSVELIPVGGQVVVNYDISRLPQCRGTTSSGNPTWTITGHVQVNRGPVVSFWVAGHAPDGNSSQRVLHLPAGLSGALVMWFDISSQGCQAWDSNHGSNYHFAIGAPTLSFNANWDEVIAGTLRAGQQLIVNYDEARLPECRATYNGPAWSIVAQYRFDNGPIQETVVTGSGRSEPTAITAPAGARHLEMWFRNTDRSSCVSYDSNYGSNYHFAVE
;
A
#
# COMPACT_ATOMS: atom_id res chain seq x y z
N MET A 1 38.88 -57.05 33.98
CA MET A 1 40.01 -56.83 33.06
C MET A 1 39.44 -56.49 31.68
N GLY A 2 39.75 -55.31 31.14
CA GLY A 2 39.30 -54.91 29.80
C GLY A 2 39.05 -53.40 29.68
N LEU A 3 40.13 -52.62 29.65
CA LEU A 3 40.16 -51.18 29.39
C LEU A 3 39.99 -50.93 27.87
N ARG A 4 39.07 -50.07 27.42
CA ARG A 4 39.16 -49.43 26.08
C ARG A 4 38.77 -47.96 26.10
N ARG A 5 39.54 -47.22 25.29
CA ARG A 5 39.83 -45.78 25.30
C ARG A 5 38.74 -44.94 24.65
N LEU A 6 38.57 -43.73 25.18
CA LEU A 6 37.92 -42.58 24.55
C LEU A 6 38.83 -42.00 23.45
N PHE A 7 38.30 -41.74 22.26
CA PHE A 7 38.92 -40.92 21.23
C PHE A 7 38.22 -39.56 21.19
N THR A 8 38.99 -38.49 21.43
CA THR A 8 38.59 -37.09 21.22
C THR A 8 39.21 -36.59 19.91
N GLY A 9 38.38 -36.39 18.88
CA GLY A 9 38.78 -35.77 17.62
C GLY A 9 38.41 -34.28 17.61
N ARG A 10 39.42 -33.39 17.65
CA ARG A 10 39.27 -31.95 17.37
C ARG A 10 39.52 -31.72 15.87
N ALA A 11 38.51 -31.27 15.14
CA ALA A 11 38.65 -30.73 13.79
C ALA A 11 39.06 -29.25 13.88
N ARG A 12 40.15 -28.87 13.20
CA ARG A 12 40.54 -27.47 12.95
C ARG A 12 40.14 -27.15 11.51
N CYS A 13 39.20 -26.23 11.32
CA CYS A 13 38.95 -25.58 10.04
C CYS A 13 39.93 -24.42 9.88
N SER A 14 40.77 -24.49 8.83
CA SER A 14 41.60 -23.38 8.35
C SER A 14 40.88 -22.77 7.15
N ILE A 15 40.49 -21.51 7.26
CA ILE A 15 39.89 -20.72 6.17
C ILE A 15 41.00 -19.81 5.65
N SER A 16 41.41 -20.02 4.39
CA SER A 16 42.28 -19.09 3.66
C SER A 16 41.49 -17.88 3.14
N PRO A 17 42.08 -16.67 3.10
CA PRO A 17 41.42 -15.50 2.55
C PRO A 17 41.39 -15.52 1.01
N PRO A 18 40.34 -14.97 0.36
CA PRO A 18 40.28 -14.86 -1.09
C PRO A 18 41.21 -13.74 -1.61
N SER A 19 41.84 -14.02 -2.75
CA SER A 19 42.73 -13.13 -3.49
C SER A 19 42.00 -11.91 -4.05
N ALA A 20 42.65 -10.75 -3.92
CA ALA A 20 42.21 -9.48 -4.47
C ALA A 20 42.22 -9.50 -6.01
N ALA A 21 41.05 -9.28 -6.63
CA ALA A 21 40.92 -9.03 -8.06
C ALA A 21 41.11 -7.52 -8.34
N ARG A 22 42.01 -7.21 -9.27
CA ARG A 22 42.26 -5.89 -9.85
C ARG A 22 41.01 -5.39 -10.60
N LEU A 23 40.50 -4.22 -10.24
CA LEU A 23 39.51 -3.48 -11.02
C LEU A 23 40.22 -2.64 -12.09
N SER A 24 39.87 -2.93 -13.34
CA SER A 24 40.20 -2.14 -14.53
C SER A 24 39.31 -0.89 -14.57
N SER A 25 39.93 0.27 -14.80
CA SER A 25 39.27 1.55 -15.01
C SER A 25 38.73 1.62 -16.44
N ASP A 26 37.42 1.43 -16.61
CA ASP A 26 36.73 1.81 -17.83
C ASP A 26 35.78 2.99 -17.58
N SER A 27 35.86 3.96 -18.49
CA SER A 27 35.28 5.29 -18.43
C SER A 27 33.74 5.26 -18.48
N PRO A 28 33.03 6.18 -17.81
CA PRO A 28 31.58 6.28 -17.95
C PRO A 28 31.20 6.95 -19.29
N LEU A 29 30.39 6.24 -20.07
CA LEU A 29 29.65 6.78 -21.21
C LEU A 29 28.61 7.80 -20.70
N ASN A 30 28.74 9.05 -21.15
CA ASN A 30 27.73 10.09 -21.05
C ASN A 30 26.44 9.64 -21.77
N MET A 31 25.40 9.24 -21.03
CA MET A 31 24.05 9.18 -21.56
C MET A 31 23.40 10.57 -21.43
N ALA A 32 23.41 11.30 -22.54
CA ALA A 32 22.65 12.54 -22.69
C ALA A 32 21.14 12.24 -22.70
N PHE A 33 20.42 12.75 -21.71
CA PHE A 33 18.96 12.82 -21.72
C PHE A 33 18.51 14.02 -22.58
N GLN A 34 17.63 13.76 -23.55
CA GLN A 34 16.97 14.81 -24.34
C GLN A 34 15.74 15.34 -23.58
N PRO A 35 15.57 16.66 -23.40
CA PRO A 35 14.34 17.22 -22.84
C PRO A 35 13.23 17.26 -23.91
N ILE A 36 12.08 16.66 -23.62
CA ILE A 36 10.86 16.83 -24.41
C ILE A 36 10.26 18.19 -24.06
N TRP A 37 10.35 19.14 -24.99
CA TRP A 37 9.63 20.41 -24.94
C TRP A 37 8.19 20.17 -25.41
N ILE A 38 7.21 20.37 -24.53
CA ILE A 38 5.80 20.54 -24.93
C ILE A 38 5.52 22.04 -24.94
N SER A 39 5.45 22.61 -26.14
CA SER A 39 5.00 23.97 -26.39
C SER A 39 3.54 24.12 -25.98
N GLY A 40 3.25 25.14 -25.18
CA GLY A 40 1.89 25.56 -24.89
C GLY A 40 1.23 26.25 -26.08
N GLU A 41 -0.05 25.96 -26.27
CA GLU A 41 -1.00 26.91 -26.84
C GLU A 41 -2.16 27.08 -25.87
N ALA A 42 -2.37 28.34 -25.49
CA ALA A 42 -3.58 28.83 -24.87
C ALA A 42 -4.41 29.55 -25.95
N ILE A 43 -5.73 29.57 -25.79
CA ILE A 43 -6.68 30.71 -25.96
C ILE A 43 -8.08 30.20 -26.37
N ASP A 44 -8.95 30.14 -25.35
CA ASP A 44 -10.07 31.07 -25.13
C ASP A 44 -11.49 30.83 -25.72
N LEU A 45 -12.45 31.24 -24.88
CA LEU A 45 -13.78 31.79 -25.17
C LEU A 45 -14.94 30.86 -25.62
N MET A 46 -15.91 30.60 -24.71
CA MET A 46 -17.16 31.39 -24.59
C MET A 46 -18.24 30.78 -23.65
N ARG A 47 -18.64 31.63 -22.69
CA ARG A 47 -20.01 31.94 -22.20
C ARG A 47 -21.15 30.90 -22.31
N GLY A 48 -21.81 30.68 -21.18
CA GLY A 48 -23.19 30.18 -21.12
C GLY A 48 -23.86 30.41 -19.76
N SER A 49 -24.38 31.62 -19.55
CA SER A 49 -25.21 32.03 -18.41
C SER A 49 -26.64 31.48 -18.55
N GLY A 50 -27.24 30.97 -17.47
CA GLY A 50 -28.64 30.55 -17.47
C GLY A 50 -29.24 30.41 -16.07
N LEU A 51 -29.71 31.53 -15.51
CA LEU A 51 -30.67 31.55 -14.40
C LEU A 51 -32.08 31.22 -14.92
N PRO A 52 -32.92 30.54 -14.12
CA PRO A 52 -34.36 30.69 -14.23
C PRO A 52 -35.02 31.23 -12.94
N PRO A 53 -36.28 31.71 -13.05
CA PRO A 53 -36.80 32.84 -12.29
C PRO A 53 -37.60 32.47 -11.03
N SER A 54 -37.80 33.48 -10.21
CA SER A 54 -38.66 33.55 -9.03
C SER A 54 -40.11 33.92 -9.35
N ALA A 55 -41.00 33.58 -8.40
CA ALA A 55 -42.39 34.05 -8.14
C ALA A 55 -43.55 33.28 -8.83
N PRO A 56 -44.80 33.25 -8.28
CA PRO A 56 -45.37 34.20 -7.32
C PRO A 56 -46.16 33.63 -6.10
N SER A 57 -46.41 34.56 -5.18
CA SER A 57 -47.33 34.51 -4.04
C SER A 57 -48.77 34.84 -4.47
N ALA A 58 -49.77 34.10 -3.98
CA ALA A 58 -51.15 34.59 -3.83
C ALA A 58 -52.03 33.72 -2.89
N ALA A 59 -52.56 34.38 -1.86
CA ALA A 59 -53.95 34.37 -1.36
C ALA A 59 -54.63 33.08 -0.82
N ARG A 60 -54.67 33.02 0.52
CA ARG A 60 -55.85 33.02 1.42
C ARG A 60 -57.14 32.32 0.96
N LYS A 61 -57.53 31.26 1.70
CA LYS A 61 -58.94 30.99 2.06
C LYS A 61 -59.05 30.22 3.39
N GLU A 62 -59.63 30.88 4.38
CA GLU A 62 -60.03 30.33 5.68
C GLU A 62 -61.09 29.22 5.51
N ARG A 63 -60.90 28.07 6.18
CA ARG A 63 -61.99 27.17 6.61
C ARG A 63 -61.60 26.40 7.88
N ILE A 64 -62.20 26.84 8.99
CA ILE A 64 -62.90 26.09 10.06
C ILE A 64 -62.26 24.78 10.59
N LEU A 65 -61.97 24.85 11.90
CA LEU A 65 -61.66 23.80 12.87
C LEU A 65 -62.34 22.43 12.64
N VAL A 66 -61.53 21.36 12.68
CA VAL A 66 -61.77 20.18 13.53
C VAL A 66 -60.42 19.72 14.10
N ARG A 67 -60.14 20.05 15.37
CA ARG A 67 -58.97 19.55 16.11
C ARG A 67 -59.17 18.06 16.40
N ARG A 68 -58.61 17.18 15.57
CA ARG A 68 -58.26 15.81 15.96
C ARG A 68 -56.75 15.77 16.19
N PHE A 69 -56.36 15.54 17.44
CA PHE A 69 -54.98 15.25 17.82
C PHE A 69 -54.59 13.89 17.20
N LEU A 70 -53.91 13.93 16.06
CA LEU A 70 -53.12 12.82 15.55
C LEU A 70 -51.69 13.00 16.06
N PRO A 71 -51.10 12.03 16.78
CA PRO A 71 -49.68 12.09 17.13
C PRO A 71 -48.89 12.04 15.82
N SER A 72 -48.19 13.13 15.53
CA SER A 72 -47.27 13.27 14.40
C SER A 72 -46.10 12.31 14.61
N LEU A 73 -46.17 11.12 14.03
CA LEU A 73 -45.04 10.19 13.89
C LEU A 73 -44.12 10.75 12.80
N LEU A 74 -43.27 11.70 13.17
CA LEU A 74 -42.12 12.09 12.37
C LEU A 74 -41.16 10.89 12.31
N PRO A 75 -40.85 10.32 11.13
CA PRO A 75 -39.79 9.33 11.02
C PRO A 75 -38.47 10.04 11.32
N LEU A 76 -37.86 9.66 12.45
CA LEU A 76 -36.51 10.07 12.79
C LEU A 76 -35.56 9.42 11.78
N VAL A 77 -35.23 10.13 10.70
CA VAL A 77 -34.20 9.70 9.75
C VAL A 77 -32.85 9.86 10.44
N LEU A 78 -32.39 8.77 11.06
CA LEU A 78 -31.00 8.62 11.50
C LEU A 78 -30.11 8.62 10.26
N VAL A 79 -29.57 9.78 9.90
CA VAL A 79 -28.48 9.86 8.94
C VAL A 79 -27.24 9.32 9.65
N ALA A 80 -26.91 8.05 9.38
CA ALA A 80 -25.67 7.46 9.84
C ALA A 80 -24.52 8.16 9.10
N SER A 81 -23.87 9.12 9.76
CA SER A 81 -22.60 9.66 9.29
C SER A 81 -21.56 8.54 9.35
N THR A 82 -21.19 7.99 8.21
CA THR A 82 -20.02 7.11 8.11
C THR A 82 -18.78 7.96 8.41
N ALA A 83 -18.22 7.81 9.61
CA ALA A 83 -16.91 8.35 9.91
C ALA A 83 -15.90 7.72 8.94
N ALA A 84 -15.24 8.52 8.12
CA ALA A 84 -14.13 8.05 7.32
C ALA A 84 -13.02 7.58 8.27
N ALA A 85 -12.61 6.32 8.18
CA ALA A 85 -11.50 5.82 8.95
C ALA A 85 -10.24 6.62 8.58
N GLN A 86 -9.70 7.38 9.53
CA GLN A 86 -8.50 8.16 9.33
C GLN A 86 -7.30 7.21 9.33
N THR A 87 -6.74 6.95 8.15
CA THR A 87 -5.56 6.08 8.01
C THR A 87 -4.33 6.82 8.54
N THR A 88 -3.60 6.19 9.46
CA THR A 88 -2.27 6.66 9.87
C THR A 88 -1.37 6.79 8.63
N PRO A 89 -0.68 7.93 8.44
CA PRO A 89 0.21 8.09 7.30
C PRO A 89 1.33 7.05 7.31
N THR A 90 1.63 6.46 6.16
CA THR A 90 2.79 5.58 5.97
C THR A 90 4.04 6.44 5.81
N SER A 91 5.07 6.18 6.60
CA SER A 91 6.35 6.89 6.48
C SER A 91 7.29 6.12 5.54
N ILE A 92 7.91 6.80 4.58
CA ILE A 92 9.05 6.31 3.80
C ILE A 92 10.26 7.16 4.17
N THR A 93 11.29 6.52 4.68
CA THR A 93 12.52 7.14 5.15
C THR A 93 13.69 6.71 4.28
N PHE A 94 14.43 7.71 3.80
CA PHE A 94 15.70 7.56 3.09
C PHE A 94 16.78 8.10 4.01
N ASP A 95 17.55 7.23 4.65
CA ASP A 95 18.55 7.62 5.65
C ASP A 95 19.91 7.97 5.04
N GLY A 96 20.80 8.57 5.84
CA GLY A 96 22.15 8.96 5.42
C GLY A 96 23.08 7.79 5.09
N ASP A 97 22.75 6.57 5.54
CA ASP A 97 23.48 5.33 5.24
C ASP A 97 22.99 4.66 3.95
N TRP A 98 22.12 5.35 3.20
CA TRP A 98 21.52 4.90 1.95
C TRP A 98 20.55 3.74 2.08
N ASN A 99 19.90 3.56 3.22
CA ASN A 99 18.80 2.61 3.36
C ASN A 99 17.44 3.29 3.16
N GLU A 100 16.49 2.49 2.69
CA GLU A 100 15.08 2.86 2.60
C GLU A 100 14.26 2.08 3.64
N THR A 101 13.43 2.78 4.41
CA THR A 101 12.48 2.16 5.34
C THR A 101 11.07 2.74 5.16
N PRO A 102 10.05 1.93 4.89
CA PRO A 102 10.13 0.49 4.67
C PRO A 102 10.78 0.18 3.31
N SER A 103 11.66 -0.81 3.28
CA SER A 103 12.29 -1.29 2.03
C SER A 103 11.34 -2.15 1.18
N VAL A 104 10.27 -2.67 1.79
CA VAL A 104 9.36 -3.64 1.16
C VAL A 104 7.90 -3.56 1.63
N GLU A 105 7.55 -2.63 2.52
CA GLU A 105 6.16 -2.54 2.99
C GLU A 105 5.26 -1.97 1.89
N LEU A 106 4.15 -2.66 1.69
CA LEU A 106 3.11 -2.27 0.77
C LEU A 106 2.37 -1.05 1.32
N ILE A 107 2.37 0.04 0.55
CA ILE A 107 1.69 1.28 0.91
C ILE A 107 0.18 1.06 0.77
N PRO A 108 -0.61 1.33 1.83
CA PRO A 108 -2.05 1.13 1.79
C PRO A 108 -2.71 2.08 0.77
N VAL A 109 -3.70 1.53 0.06
CA VAL A 109 -4.54 2.30 -0.88
C VAL A 109 -5.20 3.49 -0.18
N GLY A 110 -5.23 4.65 -0.84
CA GLY A 110 -5.91 5.85 -0.33
C GLY A 110 -5.26 6.50 0.89
N GLY A 111 -4.07 6.04 1.28
CA GLY A 111 -3.33 6.58 2.41
C GLY A 111 -2.58 7.89 2.11
N GLN A 112 -2.05 8.49 3.17
CA GLN A 112 -1.03 9.53 3.09
C GLN A 112 0.35 8.90 3.21
N VAL A 113 1.30 9.35 2.40
CA VAL A 113 2.71 8.97 2.49
C VAL A 113 3.52 10.15 2.97
N VAL A 114 4.26 9.99 4.07
CA VAL A 114 5.22 10.98 4.57
C VAL A 114 6.60 10.58 4.11
N VAL A 115 7.31 11.49 3.44
CA VAL A 115 8.67 11.26 2.96
C VAL A 115 9.69 11.91 3.91
N ASN A 116 10.42 11.07 4.63
CA ASN A 116 11.56 11.48 5.45
C ASN A 116 12.84 11.27 4.64
N TYR A 117 13.47 12.37 4.23
CA TYR A 117 14.68 12.29 3.43
C TYR A 117 15.84 12.91 4.20
N ASP A 118 16.89 12.12 4.44
CA ASP A 118 18.15 12.58 4.98
C ASP A 118 18.91 13.32 3.88
N ILE A 119 19.11 14.61 4.11
CA ILE A 119 19.76 15.46 3.13
C ILE A 119 21.16 14.93 2.81
N SER A 120 21.88 14.31 3.75
CA SER A 120 23.27 13.85 3.60
C SER A 120 23.50 12.84 2.47
N ARG A 121 22.45 12.24 1.90
CA ARG A 121 22.54 11.43 0.66
C ARG A 121 22.92 12.25 -0.58
N LEU A 122 22.60 13.55 -0.60
CA LEU A 122 22.95 14.47 -1.68
C LEU A 122 23.81 15.63 -1.13
N PRO A 123 25.10 15.40 -0.82
CA PRO A 123 26.00 16.43 -0.32
C PRO A 123 26.53 17.35 -1.43
N GLN A 124 26.57 16.87 -2.67
CA GLN A 124 27.08 17.61 -3.82
C GLN A 124 26.21 18.83 -4.15
N CYS A 125 26.77 19.77 -4.91
CA CYS A 125 26.08 21.00 -5.35
C CYS A 125 25.66 21.96 -4.23
N ARG A 126 25.96 21.65 -2.97
CA ARG A 126 25.65 22.53 -1.84
C ARG A 126 26.59 23.72 -1.79
N GLY A 127 26.00 24.89 -1.62
CA GLY A 127 26.67 26.15 -1.35
C GLY A 127 25.78 27.09 -0.55
N THR A 128 26.36 28.17 -0.03
CA THR A 128 25.62 29.21 0.70
C THR A 128 25.94 30.59 0.16
N THR A 129 24.98 31.51 0.30
CA THR A 129 25.24 32.94 0.08
C THR A 129 26.14 33.48 1.20
N SER A 130 26.63 34.71 1.04
CA SER A 130 27.36 35.42 2.11
C SER A 130 26.55 35.58 3.40
N SER A 131 25.21 35.59 3.30
CA SER A 131 24.28 35.62 4.43
C SER A 131 23.97 34.23 5.02
N GLY A 132 24.62 33.17 4.52
CA GLY A 132 24.43 31.80 5.00
C GLY A 132 23.22 31.06 4.42
N ASN A 133 22.47 31.66 3.51
CA ASN A 133 21.29 31.01 2.93
C ASN A 133 21.70 29.94 1.91
N PRO A 134 21.00 28.79 1.84
CA PRO A 134 21.30 27.77 0.84
C PRO A 134 21.10 28.32 -0.58
N THR A 135 22.01 27.97 -1.48
CA THR A 135 21.95 28.28 -2.94
C THR A 135 21.60 27.06 -3.79
N TRP A 136 21.09 26.02 -3.13
CA TRP A 136 20.75 24.73 -3.71
C TRP A 136 19.37 24.30 -3.23
N THR A 137 18.72 23.42 -3.99
CA THR A 137 17.42 22.84 -3.64
C THR A 137 17.48 21.34 -3.83
N ILE A 138 16.97 20.58 -2.86
CA ILE A 138 16.65 19.16 -3.05
C ILE A 138 15.16 19.06 -3.37
N THR A 139 14.86 18.41 -4.49
CA THR A 139 13.49 18.16 -4.97
C THR A 139 13.26 16.66 -4.99
N GLY A 140 12.14 16.22 -4.42
CA GLY A 140 11.64 14.87 -4.59
C GLY A 140 10.64 14.82 -5.73
N HIS A 141 10.65 13.72 -6.48
CA HIS A 141 9.74 13.48 -7.59
C HIS A 141 9.05 12.14 -7.36
N VAL A 142 7.75 12.09 -7.61
CA VAL A 142 6.98 10.86 -7.59
C VAL A 142 6.17 10.67 -8.85
N GLN A 143 6.01 9.41 -9.22
CA GLN A 143 5.16 8.97 -10.29
C GLN A 143 4.38 7.74 -9.83
N VAL A 144 3.06 7.76 -10.03
CA VAL A 144 2.19 6.65 -9.68
C VAL A 144 1.72 5.97 -10.95
N ASN A 145 1.93 4.66 -11.09
CA ASN A 145 1.48 3.85 -12.24
C ASN A 145 1.84 4.44 -13.61
N ARG A 146 3.05 4.99 -13.75
CA ARG A 146 3.50 5.70 -14.97
C ARG A 146 2.64 6.92 -15.37
N GLY A 147 1.89 7.49 -14.43
CA GLY A 147 1.12 8.71 -14.61
C GLY A 147 1.99 9.97 -14.65
N PRO A 148 1.40 11.16 -14.44
CA PRO A 148 2.15 12.40 -14.33
C PRO A 148 3.17 12.38 -13.18
N VAL A 149 4.30 13.03 -13.39
CA VAL A 149 5.29 13.27 -12.33
C VAL A 149 4.83 14.44 -11.48
N VAL A 150 4.84 14.25 -10.16
CA VAL A 150 4.58 15.30 -9.17
C VAL A 150 5.86 15.53 -8.39
N SER A 151 6.26 16.79 -8.28
CA SER A 151 7.46 17.18 -7.53
C SER A 151 7.08 17.86 -6.22
N PHE A 152 7.94 17.72 -5.22
CA PHE A 152 7.78 18.36 -3.92
C PHE A 152 9.13 18.81 -3.37
N TRP A 153 9.10 19.88 -2.56
CA TRP A 153 10.29 20.41 -1.93
C TRP A 153 10.74 19.53 -0.77
N VAL A 154 12.04 19.21 -0.72
CA VAL A 154 12.63 18.44 0.38
C VAL A 154 13.45 19.34 1.30
N ALA A 155 14.44 20.06 0.76
CA ALA A 155 15.38 20.86 1.55
C ALA A 155 16.08 21.95 0.73
N GLY A 156 16.79 22.85 1.41
CA GLY A 156 17.59 23.91 0.80
C GLY A 156 16.80 25.20 0.57
N HIS A 157 17.01 25.87 -0.55
CA HIS A 157 16.25 27.03 -0.97
C HIS A 157 14.84 26.57 -1.40
N ALA A 158 13.81 27.10 -0.75
CA ALA A 158 12.42 26.81 -1.10
C ALA A 158 11.95 27.76 -2.21
N PRO A 159 11.62 27.27 -3.43
CA PRO A 159 11.28 28.14 -4.56
C PRO A 159 10.04 29.01 -4.33
N ASP A 160 9.11 28.54 -3.51
CA ASP A 160 7.82 29.16 -3.19
C ASP A 160 7.72 29.60 -1.72
N GLY A 161 8.82 29.45 -0.95
CA GLY A 161 8.85 29.71 0.49
C GLY A 161 8.06 28.71 1.34
N ASN A 162 7.52 27.63 0.75
CA ASN A 162 6.71 26.65 1.46
C ASN A 162 7.51 25.37 1.78
N SER A 163 7.96 25.25 3.02
CA SER A 163 8.73 24.10 3.48
C SER A 163 7.90 22.88 3.92
N SER A 164 6.58 22.90 3.73
CA SER A 164 5.66 21.92 4.36
C SER A 164 5.33 20.69 3.51
N GLN A 165 5.74 20.65 2.25
CA GLN A 165 5.27 19.61 1.32
C GLN A 165 6.15 18.34 1.36
N ARG A 166 5.96 17.51 2.38
CA ARG A 166 6.52 16.13 2.46
C ARG A 166 5.44 15.04 2.53
N VAL A 167 4.17 15.43 2.42
CA VAL A 167 3.02 14.53 2.50
C VAL A 167 2.41 14.36 1.11
N LEU A 168 2.43 13.14 0.61
CA LEU A 168 1.80 12.75 -0.64
C LEU A 168 0.44 12.13 -0.32
N HIS A 169 -0.60 12.56 -1.03
CA HIS A 169 -1.93 11.98 -0.91
C HIS A 169 -2.13 11.00 -2.06
N LEU A 170 -2.30 9.72 -1.75
CA LEU A 170 -2.60 8.72 -2.77
C LEU A 170 -4.11 8.69 -3.02
N PRO A 171 -4.57 8.71 -4.28
CA PRO A 171 -5.98 8.54 -4.59
C PRO A 171 -6.54 7.24 -4.00
N ALA A 172 -7.76 7.29 -3.48
CA ALA A 172 -8.47 6.09 -3.05
C ALA A 172 -8.67 5.12 -4.24
N GLY A 173 -8.63 3.82 -3.96
CA GLY A 173 -8.78 2.77 -4.98
C GLY A 173 -7.56 2.55 -5.88
N LEU A 174 -6.49 3.33 -5.73
CA LEU A 174 -5.29 3.18 -6.55
C LEU A 174 -4.40 2.05 -6.03
N SER A 175 -4.11 1.07 -6.89
CA SER A 175 -3.12 0.01 -6.67
C SER A 175 -2.03 0.07 -7.75
N GLY A 176 -0.86 -0.53 -7.48
CA GLY A 176 0.24 -0.62 -8.44
C GLY A 176 1.57 -0.17 -7.83
N ALA A 177 2.28 0.77 -8.46
CA ALA A 177 3.61 1.20 -8.02
C ALA A 177 3.73 2.72 -7.85
N LEU A 178 4.24 3.13 -6.70
CA LEU A 178 4.82 4.45 -6.46
C LEU A 178 6.30 4.39 -6.85
N VAL A 179 6.69 5.20 -7.83
CA VAL A 179 8.08 5.39 -8.24
C VAL A 179 8.55 6.73 -7.69
N MET A 180 9.76 6.78 -7.12
CA MET A 180 10.31 7.97 -6.49
C MET A 180 11.79 8.16 -6.82
N TRP A 181 12.22 9.41 -6.96
CA TRP A 181 13.62 9.80 -7.08
C TRP A 181 13.82 11.23 -6.59
N PHE A 182 15.07 11.61 -6.36
CA PHE A 182 15.43 12.92 -5.85
C PHE A 182 16.53 13.53 -6.69
N ASP A 183 16.54 14.85 -6.77
CA ASP A 183 17.66 15.60 -7.32
C ASP A 183 18.06 16.75 -6.40
N ILE A 184 19.35 17.07 -6.42
CA ILE A 184 19.89 18.31 -5.89
C ILE A 184 20.36 19.17 -7.05
N SER A 185 19.98 20.44 -7.05
CA SER A 185 20.40 21.40 -8.07
C SER A 185 20.86 22.72 -7.45
N SER A 186 21.85 23.33 -8.08
CA SER A 186 22.31 24.71 -7.88
C SER A 186 22.85 25.27 -9.19
N GLN A 187 23.32 26.52 -9.21
CA GLN A 187 23.82 27.14 -10.43
C GLN A 187 25.02 26.35 -11.01
N GLY A 188 24.80 25.68 -12.14
CA GLY A 188 25.83 24.91 -12.84
C GLY A 188 26.16 23.54 -12.23
N CYS A 189 25.40 23.07 -11.24
CA CYS A 189 25.60 21.76 -10.63
C CYS A 189 24.26 21.03 -10.44
N GLN A 190 24.23 19.75 -10.80
CA GLN A 190 23.09 18.87 -10.55
C GLN A 190 23.57 17.47 -10.23
N ALA A 191 22.84 16.78 -9.36
CA ALA A 191 23.06 15.37 -9.10
C ALA A 191 21.79 14.69 -8.60
N TRP A 192 21.80 13.36 -8.63
CA TRP A 192 20.60 12.53 -8.50
C TRP A 192 20.77 11.48 -7.42
N ASP A 193 19.67 11.21 -6.73
CA ASP A 193 19.47 10.03 -5.90
C ASP A 193 18.27 9.26 -6.48
N SER A 194 18.59 8.24 -7.27
CA SER A 194 17.66 7.52 -8.13
C SER A 194 17.91 6.02 -8.12
N ASN A 195 18.45 5.46 -7.02
CA ASN A 195 18.82 4.05 -6.95
C ASN A 195 19.62 3.59 -8.19
N HIS A 196 20.73 4.30 -8.47
CA HIS A 196 21.56 4.07 -9.67
C HIS A 196 20.79 4.12 -11.00
N GLY A 197 19.81 5.02 -11.12
CA GLY A 197 18.99 5.20 -12.33
C GLY A 197 17.77 4.29 -12.43
N SER A 198 17.57 3.38 -11.47
CA SER A 198 16.39 2.50 -11.44
C SER A 198 15.17 3.16 -10.80
N ASN A 199 15.37 4.26 -10.06
CA ASN A 199 14.43 4.88 -9.13
C ASN A 199 14.03 3.94 -7.97
N TYR A 200 13.39 4.51 -6.96
CA TYR A 200 12.82 3.79 -5.84
C TYR A 200 11.40 3.34 -6.17
N HIS A 201 11.06 2.09 -5.87
CA HIS A 201 9.76 1.50 -6.19
C HIS A 201 9.10 0.98 -4.93
N PHE A 202 7.87 1.41 -4.68
CA PHE A 202 7.05 0.95 -3.57
C PHE A 202 5.73 0.44 -4.12
N ALA A 203 5.34 -0.78 -3.71
CA ALA A 203 4.04 -1.32 -4.09
C ALA A 203 2.93 -0.57 -3.35
N ILE A 204 1.87 -0.21 -4.07
CA ILE A 204 0.62 0.33 -3.51
C ILE A 204 -0.44 -0.76 -3.63
N GLY A 205 -1.11 -1.10 -2.54
CA GLY A 205 -2.17 -2.11 -2.60
C GLY A 205 -2.90 -2.29 -1.28
N ALA A 206 -3.78 -3.30 -1.25
CA ALA A 206 -4.34 -3.81 -0.02
C ALA A 206 -3.36 -4.82 0.61
N PRO A 207 -3.25 -4.88 1.95
CA PRO A 207 -2.45 -5.89 2.62
C PRO A 207 -2.89 -7.28 2.18
N THR A 208 -1.92 -8.19 2.02
CA THR A 208 -2.17 -9.53 1.47
C THR A 208 -1.73 -10.60 2.45
N LEU A 209 -2.61 -11.56 2.72
CA LEU A 209 -2.33 -12.82 3.39
C LEU A 209 -2.17 -13.91 2.33
N SER A 210 -0.99 -14.51 2.22
CA SER A 210 -0.72 -15.58 1.27
C SER A 210 -0.45 -16.90 1.99
N PHE A 211 -1.19 -17.93 1.61
CA PHE A 211 -1.07 -19.30 2.10
C PHE A 211 -0.57 -20.17 0.96
N ASN A 212 0.73 -20.44 0.91
CA ASN A 212 1.40 -21.01 -0.25
C ASN A 212 1.38 -22.56 -0.23
N ALA A 213 1.53 -23.21 -1.40
CA ALA A 213 1.56 -24.68 -1.53
C ALA A 213 2.57 -25.39 -0.63
N ASN A 214 3.68 -24.74 -0.29
CA ASN A 214 4.72 -25.26 0.59
C ASN A 214 4.39 -25.08 2.09
N TRP A 215 3.15 -24.73 2.42
CA TRP A 215 2.63 -24.47 3.77
C TRP A 215 3.15 -23.19 4.43
N ASP A 216 3.88 -22.35 3.70
CA ASP A 216 4.30 -21.05 4.22
C ASP A 216 3.12 -20.05 4.25
N GLU A 217 3.14 -19.21 5.27
CA GLU A 217 2.25 -18.06 5.44
C GLU A 217 3.06 -16.77 5.28
N VAL A 218 2.64 -15.92 4.35
CA VAL A 218 3.31 -14.65 4.08
C VAL A 218 2.32 -13.51 4.21
N ILE A 219 2.69 -12.51 5.00
CA ILE A 219 1.93 -11.28 5.17
C ILE A 219 2.68 -10.17 4.45
N ALA A 220 2.01 -9.51 3.51
CA ALA A 220 2.53 -8.32 2.82
C ALA A 220 1.70 -7.10 3.23
N GLY A 221 2.35 -6.12 3.86
CA GLY A 221 1.70 -4.93 4.39
C GLY A 221 0.99 -5.19 5.73
N THR A 222 0.47 -4.10 6.30
CA THR A 222 -0.16 -4.11 7.62
C THR A 222 -1.68 -4.20 7.51
N LEU A 223 -2.30 -5.15 8.22
CA LEU A 223 -3.75 -5.31 8.28
C LEU A 223 -4.35 -4.20 9.14
N ARG A 224 -5.30 -3.43 8.61
CA ARG A 224 -5.88 -2.27 9.29
C ARG A 224 -7.39 -2.40 9.41
N ALA A 225 -7.93 -1.99 10.55
CA ALA A 225 -9.36 -1.94 10.78
C ALA A 225 -10.06 -0.99 9.80
N GLY A 226 -11.23 -1.38 9.30
CA GLY A 226 -11.97 -0.61 8.30
C GLY A 226 -11.37 -0.64 6.88
N GLN A 227 -10.29 -1.38 6.65
CA GLN A 227 -9.66 -1.53 5.34
C GLN A 227 -9.88 -2.93 4.76
N GLN A 228 -9.76 -3.02 3.44
CA GLN A 228 -9.77 -4.29 2.72
C GLN A 228 -8.40 -4.97 2.81
N LEU A 229 -8.39 -6.30 2.89
CA LEU A 229 -7.20 -7.13 2.72
C LEU A 229 -7.49 -8.22 1.67
N ILE A 230 -6.45 -8.73 1.03
CA ILE A 230 -6.52 -9.80 0.04
C ILE A 230 -6.05 -11.11 0.65
N VAL A 231 -6.80 -12.18 0.43
CA VAL A 231 -6.43 -13.55 0.78
C VAL A 231 -6.07 -14.28 -0.51
N ASN A 232 -4.82 -14.72 -0.60
CA ASN A 232 -4.34 -15.61 -1.64
C ASN A 232 -4.16 -17.00 -1.01
N TYR A 233 -5.01 -17.95 -1.41
CA TYR A 233 -4.92 -19.32 -0.91
C TYR A 233 -4.52 -20.26 -2.04
N ASP A 234 -3.39 -20.94 -1.89
CA ASP A 234 -2.97 -21.97 -2.83
C ASP A 234 -3.75 -23.26 -2.60
N GLU A 235 -4.50 -23.67 -3.63
CA GLU A 235 -5.32 -24.85 -3.56
C GLU A 235 -4.51 -26.14 -3.31
N ALA A 236 -3.22 -26.18 -3.61
CA ALA A 236 -2.39 -27.36 -3.35
C ALA A 236 -2.23 -27.69 -1.86
N ARG A 237 -2.57 -26.77 -0.94
CA ARG A 237 -2.58 -27.02 0.51
C ARG A 237 -3.68 -27.99 0.97
N LEU A 238 -4.79 -28.07 0.22
CA LEU A 238 -5.91 -28.98 0.50
C LEU A 238 -6.21 -29.90 -0.70
N PRO A 239 -5.32 -30.86 -1.01
CA PRO A 239 -5.46 -31.70 -2.19
C PRO A 239 -6.57 -32.75 -2.06
N GLU A 240 -7.12 -33.00 -0.87
CA GLU A 240 -8.27 -33.89 -0.67
C GLU A 240 -9.57 -33.24 -1.16
N CYS A 241 -10.65 -34.03 -1.26
CA CYS A 241 -11.98 -33.55 -1.64
C CYS A 241 -12.00 -32.80 -2.97
N ARG A 242 -11.49 -33.45 -4.04
CA ARG A 242 -11.37 -32.89 -5.40
C ARG A 242 -12.27 -33.59 -6.40
N ALA A 243 -13.50 -33.94 -6.02
CA ALA A 243 -14.44 -34.58 -6.94
C ALA A 243 -14.67 -33.76 -8.22
N THR A 244 -14.92 -34.47 -9.33
CA THR A 244 -15.20 -33.86 -10.63
C THR A 244 -16.58 -34.25 -11.14
N TYR A 245 -17.32 -33.30 -11.73
CA TYR A 245 -18.58 -33.55 -12.43
C TYR A 245 -18.79 -32.47 -13.49
N ASN A 246 -18.52 -32.80 -14.76
CA ASN A 246 -18.47 -31.82 -15.86
C ASN A 246 -17.49 -30.65 -15.59
N GLY A 247 -16.42 -30.91 -14.85
CA GLY A 247 -15.47 -29.92 -14.35
C GLY A 247 -15.16 -30.11 -12.87
N PRO A 248 -14.37 -29.21 -12.25
CA PRO A 248 -14.18 -29.17 -10.81
C PRO A 248 -15.53 -29.06 -10.08
N ALA A 249 -15.82 -30.02 -9.19
CA ALA A 249 -17.05 -30.07 -8.39
C ALA A 249 -16.73 -30.01 -6.89
N TRP A 250 -15.77 -29.14 -6.56
CA TRP A 250 -15.25 -28.87 -5.22
C TRP A 250 -15.03 -27.36 -5.06
N SER A 251 -14.96 -26.89 -3.83
CA SER A 251 -14.64 -25.50 -3.51
C SER A 251 -13.92 -25.38 -2.18
N ILE A 252 -12.96 -24.46 -2.11
CA ILE A 252 -12.31 -24.07 -0.87
C ILE A 252 -12.94 -22.76 -0.39
N VAL A 253 -13.35 -22.76 0.87
CA VAL A 253 -13.94 -21.62 1.56
C VAL A 253 -13.00 -21.19 2.68
N ALA A 254 -12.63 -19.91 2.70
CA ALA A 254 -12.05 -19.29 3.87
C ALA A 254 -13.17 -18.99 4.87
N GLN A 255 -13.09 -19.58 6.05
CA GLN A 255 -13.92 -19.26 7.20
C GLN A 255 -13.11 -18.34 8.12
N TYR A 256 -13.69 -17.23 8.55
CA TYR A 256 -12.96 -16.24 9.33
C TYR A 256 -13.87 -15.46 10.28
N ARG A 257 -13.28 -14.85 11.30
CA ARG A 257 -13.97 -13.93 12.21
C ARG A 257 -13.02 -12.87 12.75
N PHE A 258 -13.58 -11.71 13.08
CA PHE A 258 -12.86 -10.63 13.75
C PHE A 258 -13.24 -10.59 15.23
N ASP A 259 -12.25 -10.44 16.11
CA ASP A 259 -12.42 -10.26 17.57
C ASP A 259 -13.39 -11.26 18.24
N ASN A 260 -13.30 -12.54 17.87
CA ASN A 260 -14.20 -13.61 18.33
C ASN A 260 -15.69 -13.38 18.00
N GLY A 261 -15.98 -12.52 17.03
CA GLY A 261 -17.32 -12.27 16.52
C GLY A 261 -17.89 -13.42 15.69
N PRO A 262 -19.00 -13.17 14.96
CA PRO A 262 -19.62 -14.16 14.10
C PRO A 262 -18.67 -14.66 13.01
N ILE A 263 -18.75 -15.96 12.70
CA ILE A 263 -18.02 -16.56 11.58
C ILE A 263 -18.62 -16.07 10.27
N GLN A 264 -17.75 -15.62 9.39
CA GLN A 264 -18.01 -15.27 8.01
C GLN A 264 -17.34 -16.29 7.09
N GLU A 265 -17.84 -16.41 5.87
CA GLU A 265 -17.32 -17.35 4.88
C GLU A 265 -17.16 -16.63 3.53
N THR A 266 -16.07 -16.92 2.84
CA THR A 266 -15.86 -16.48 1.45
C THR A 266 -15.17 -17.58 0.64
N VAL A 267 -15.54 -17.72 -0.62
CA VAL A 267 -14.93 -18.71 -1.52
C VAL A 267 -13.58 -18.16 -2.00
N VAL A 268 -12.53 -18.98 -1.91
CA VAL A 268 -11.15 -18.60 -2.34
C VAL A 268 -10.67 -19.34 -3.58
N THR A 269 -11.58 -20.06 -4.24
CA THR A 269 -11.32 -20.80 -5.48
C THR A 269 -12.48 -20.64 -6.46
N GLY A 270 -12.19 -20.40 -7.73
CA GLY A 270 -13.19 -20.35 -8.81
C GLY A 270 -12.80 -21.30 -9.95
N SER A 271 -13.77 -22.04 -10.47
CA SER A 271 -13.55 -23.03 -11.54
C SER A 271 -12.39 -24.00 -11.28
N GLY A 272 -12.21 -24.37 -10.01
CA GLY A 272 -11.15 -25.24 -9.53
C GLY A 272 -9.74 -24.67 -9.62
N ARG A 273 -9.61 -23.34 -9.46
CA ARG A 273 -8.34 -22.63 -9.36
C ARG A 273 -8.39 -21.64 -8.19
N SER A 274 -7.25 -21.37 -7.57
CA SER A 274 -7.10 -20.27 -6.60
C SER A 274 -7.51 -18.93 -7.18
N GLU A 275 -8.27 -18.14 -6.40
CA GLU A 275 -8.67 -16.77 -6.74
C GLU A 275 -8.33 -15.79 -5.61
N PRO A 276 -7.62 -14.68 -5.90
CA PRO A 276 -7.42 -13.61 -4.93
C PRO A 276 -8.75 -13.08 -4.41
N THR A 277 -8.96 -13.19 -3.10
CA THR A 277 -10.26 -12.93 -2.49
C THR A 277 -10.17 -11.79 -1.50
N ALA A 278 -10.98 -10.77 -1.69
CA ALA A 278 -10.95 -9.60 -0.82
C ALA A 278 -11.92 -9.73 0.35
N ILE A 279 -11.45 -9.40 1.56
CA ILE A 279 -12.29 -9.28 2.76
C ILE A 279 -12.07 -7.92 3.41
N THR A 280 -13.11 -7.37 4.04
CA THR A 280 -13.02 -6.05 4.70
C THR A 280 -13.02 -6.25 6.21
N ALA A 281 -11.97 -5.78 6.87
CA ALA A 281 -11.94 -5.74 8.33
C ALA A 281 -12.96 -4.72 8.85
N PRO A 282 -13.83 -5.06 9.80
CA PRO A 282 -14.71 -4.08 10.46
C PRO A 282 -13.90 -2.94 11.08
N ALA A 283 -14.53 -1.77 11.22
CA ALA A 283 -13.93 -0.67 11.97
C ALA A 283 -13.71 -1.08 13.43
N GLY A 284 -12.53 -0.76 13.97
CA GLY A 284 -12.13 -1.13 15.33
C GLY A 284 -11.66 -2.58 15.50
N ALA A 285 -11.61 -3.38 14.43
CA ALA A 285 -11.11 -4.75 14.51
C ALA A 285 -9.67 -4.81 15.06
N ARG A 286 -9.36 -5.79 15.91
CA ARG A 286 -8.02 -5.97 16.51
C ARG A 286 -7.38 -7.31 16.19
N HIS A 287 -8.20 -8.30 15.92
CA HIS A 287 -7.77 -9.68 15.74
C HIS A 287 -8.56 -10.33 14.62
N LEU A 288 -7.86 -10.98 13.69
CA LEU A 288 -8.43 -11.84 12.65
C LEU A 288 -8.07 -13.30 12.97
N GLU A 289 -9.09 -14.15 13.02
CA GLU A 289 -8.93 -15.60 13.03
C GLU A 289 -9.46 -16.19 11.72
N MET A 290 -8.73 -17.12 11.11
CA MET A 290 -9.05 -17.67 9.80
C MET A 290 -8.68 -19.15 9.70
N TRP A 291 -9.44 -19.92 8.93
CA TRP A 291 -9.12 -21.29 8.54
C TRP A 291 -9.83 -21.62 7.22
N PHE A 292 -9.43 -22.72 6.58
CA PHE A 292 -9.96 -23.08 5.27
C PHE A 292 -10.65 -24.44 5.33
N ARG A 293 -11.75 -24.55 4.60
CA ARG A 293 -12.55 -25.76 4.46
C ARG A 293 -12.67 -26.10 2.99
N ASN A 294 -12.20 -27.27 2.58
CA ASN A 294 -12.49 -27.82 1.26
C ASN A 294 -13.68 -28.77 1.36
N THR A 295 -14.64 -28.62 0.45
CA THR A 295 -15.78 -29.53 0.32
C THR A 295 -16.01 -29.91 -1.12
N ASP A 296 -16.54 -31.11 -1.35
CA ASP A 296 -16.94 -31.54 -2.69
C ASP A 296 -18.35 -32.14 -2.74
N ARG A 297 -18.81 -32.46 -3.96
CA ARG A 297 -20.13 -33.04 -4.20
C ARG A 297 -20.37 -34.40 -3.53
N SER A 298 -19.31 -35.13 -3.17
CA SER A 298 -19.41 -36.44 -2.51
C SER A 298 -19.56 -36.35 -0.98
N SER A 299 -19.77 -35.14 -0.46
CA SER A 299 -19.79 -34.84 0.98
C SER A 299 -18.42 -35.06 1.66
N CYS A 300 -17.33 -35.11 0.89
CA CYS A 300 -15.98 -35.06 1.45
C CYS A 300 -15.73 -33.68 2.06
N VAL A 301 -15.09 -33.64 3.24
CA VAL A 301 -14.68 -32.41 3.91
C VAL A 301 -13.23 -32.55 4.39
N SER A 302 -12.41 -31.54 4.12
CA SER A 302 -11.03 -31.40 4.63
C SER A 302 -10.79 -29.98 5.15
N TYR A 303 -9.85 -29.82 6.08
CA TYR A 303 -9.59 -28.55 6.75
C TYR A 303 -8.11 -28.21 6.78
N ASP A 304 -7.81 -26.92 6.61
CA ASP A 304 -6.49 -26.32 6.81
C ASP A 304 -6.63 -25.22 7.87
N SER A 305 -6.15 -25.53 9.07
CA SER A 305 -6.43 -24.78 10.29
C SER A 305 -5.23 -24.74 11.24
N ASN A 306 -4.01 -24.71 10.72
CA ASN A 306 -2.80 -24.76 11.54
C ASN A 306 -2.86 -25.87 12.61
N TYR A 307 -3.12 -27.11 12.17
CA TYR A 307 -3.30 -28.27 13.05
C TYR A 307 -4.41 -28.10 14.11
N GLY A 308 -5.53 -27.46 13.74
CA GLY A 308 -6.68 -27.23 14.61
C GLY A 308 -6.61 -25.98 15.49
N SER A 309 -5.54 -25.18 15.38
CA SER A 309 -5.38 -23.93 16.14
C SER A 309 -5.92 -22.70 15.40
N ASN A 310 -6.31 -22.82 14.14
CA ASN A 310 -6.61 -21.74 13.20
C ASN A 310 -5.42 -20.76 13.00
N TYR A 311 -5.56 -19.89 12.01
CA TYR A 311 -4.62 -18.82 11.72
C TYR A 311 -5.02 -17.55 12.44
N HIS A 312 -4.04 -16.84 12.99
CA HIS A 312 -4.25 -15.69 13.87
C HIS A 312 -3.41 -14.51 13.41
N PHE A 313 -4.05 -13.37 13.15
CA PHE A 313 -3.39 -12.16 12.67
C PHE A 313 -3.81 -10.94 13.48
N ALA A 314 -2.86 -10.07 13.79
CA ALA A 314 -3.14 -8.77 14.40
C ALA A 314 -3.72 -7.80 13.36
N VAL A 315 -4.63 -6.94 13.81
CA VAL A 315 -5.23 -5.87 13.02
C VAL A 315 -5.04 -4.54 13.77
N GLU A 316 -4.50 -3.54 13.07
CA GLU A 316 -4.21 -2.21 13.62
C GLU A 316 -5.35 -1.20 13.47
#